data_AF-A0A561SRZ3-F1
#
_entry.id   AF-A0A561SRZ3-F1
#
_cell.length_a   1.000
_cell.length_b   1.000
_cell.length_c   1.000
_cell.angle_alpha   90.00
_cell.angle_beta   90.00
_cell.angle_gamma   90.00
#
_symmetry.space_group_name_H-M   'P 1'
#
loop_
_entity.id
_entity.type
_entity.pdbx_description
1 polymer ?
#
loop_
_entity_poly.entity_id
_entity_poly.type
_entity_poly.pdbx_seq_one_letter_code
_entity_poly.pdbx_strand_id
1 'polypeptide(L)'
;MLRMGALVVGLELAALLVAYGYFGWPILVIGVPVIVLTLIALLVVRASEAPRRKLEEHRASRWDPDAALPGGLMSGFFEVSRQRPRP
;
A
#
# COMPACT_ATOMS: atom_id res chain seq x y z
N MET A 1 7.73 1.80 5.26
CA MET A 1 7.60 0.33 5.12
C MET A 1 8.61 -0.48 5.93
N LEU A 2 9.80 0.04 6.25
CA LEU A 2 10.86 -0.73 6.94
C LEU A 2 10.40 -1.40 8.25
N ARG A 3 9.69 -0.68 9.14
CA ARG A 3 9.16 -1.23 10.40
C ARG A 3 8.17 -2.38 10.19
N MET A 4 7.24 -2.22 9.24
CA MET A 4 6.25 -3.24 8.91
C MET A 4 6.91 -4.47 8.29
N GLY A 5 7.83 -4.28 7.35
CA GLY A 5 8.59 -5.37 6.72
C GLY A 5 9.42 -6.16 7.74
N ALA A 6 10.07 -5.47 8.68
CA ALA A 6 10.80 -6.13 9.77
C ALA A 6 9.90 -6.96 10.68
N LEU A 7 8.69 -6.46 10.99
CA LEU A 7 7.68 -7.20 11.75
C LEU A 7 7.24 -8.49 11.04
N VAL A 8 6.97 -8.41 9.73
CA VAL A 8 6.58 -9.57 8.92
C VAL A 8 7.67 -10.64 8.93
N VAL A 9 8.93 -10.25 8.66
CA VAL A 9 10.06 -11.19 8.68
C VAL A 9 10.26 -11.79 10.08
N GLY A 10 10.13 -10.98 11.13
CA GLY A 10 10.21 -11.47 12.51
C GLY A 10 9.13 -12.50 12.85
N LEU A 11 7.90 -12.28 12.40
CA LEU A 11 6.79 -13.23 12.57
C LEU A 11 7.00 -14.51 11.76
N GLU A 12 7.50 -14.42 10.53
CA GLU A 12 7.82 -15.60 9.72
C GLU A 12 8.91 -16.46 10.39
N LEU A 13 9.96 -15.82 10.93
CA LEU A 13 11.01 -16.53 11.66
C LEU A 13 10.48 -17.19 12.93
N ALA A 14 9.62 -16.50 13.69
CA ALA A 14 8.97 -17.07 14.87
C ALA A 14 8.08 -18.26 14.51
N ALA A 15 7.29 -18.15 13.44
CA ALA A 15 6.44 -19.23 12.95
C ALA A 15 7.29 -20.43 12.48
N LEU A 16 8.41 -20.19 11.79
CA LEU A 16 9.32 -21.24 11.36
C LEU A 16 9.99 -21.95 12.54
N LEU A 17 10.37 -21.21 13.59
CA LEU A 17 10.91 -21.80 14.82
C LEU A 17 9.89 -22.70 15.51
N VAL A 18 8.65 -22.25 15.64
CA VAL A 18 7.55 -23.05 16.21
C VAL A 18 7.32 -24.30 15.37
N ALA A 19 7.25 -24.15 14.05
CA ALA A 19 7.03 -25.27 13.14
C ALA A 19 8.21 -26.25 13.14
N TYR A 20 9.45 -25.79 13.27
CA TYR A 20 10.62 -26.63 13.43
C TYR A 20 10.57 -27.44 14.72
N GLY A 21 10.10 -26.85 15.82
CA GLY A 21 9.91 -27.57 17.08
C GLY A 21 8.91 -28.73 16.98
N TYR A 22 7.90 -28.62 16.10
CA TYR A 22 6.84 -29.63 15.93
C TYR A 22 7.15 -30.65 14.83
N PHE A 23 7.62 -30.19 13.67
CA PHE A 23 7.82 -31.00 12.47
C PHE A 23 9.28 -31.39 12.23
N GLY A 24 10.24 -30.77 12.93
CA GLY A 24 11.67 -31.00 12.76
C GLY A 24 12.24 -30.41 11.47
N TRP A 25 13.39 -30.93 11.04
CA TRP A 25 14.15 -30.40 9.90
C TRP A 25 13.41 -30.34 8.54
N PRO A 26 12.42 -31.21 8.21
CA PRO A 26 11.76 -31.16 6.90
C PRO A 26 11.06 -29.82 6.64
N ILE A 27 10.60 -29.12 7.68
CA ILE A 27 9.94 -27.82 7.52
C ILE A 27 10.86 -26.78 6.87
N LEU A 28 12.18 -26.89 7.06
CA LEU A 28 13.15 -25.94 6.52
C LEU A 28 13.16 -25.95 5.00
N VAL A 29 12.83 -27.07 4.37
CA VAL A 29 12.74 -27.21 2.90
C VAL A 29 11.66 -26.28 2.33
N ILE A 30 10.61 -25.99 3.10
CA ILE A 30 9.49 -25.14 2.66
C ILE A 30 9.63 -23.74 3.25
N GLY A 31 9.95 -23.64 4.55
CA GLY A 31 10.03 -22.38 5.28
C GLY A 31 11.14 -21.46 4.79
N VAL A 32 12.32 -22.01 4.44
CA VAL A 32 13.42 -21.18 3.93
C VAL A 32 13.06 -20.54 2.58
N PRO A 33 12.56 -21.27 1.56
CA PRO A 33 12.07 -20.64 0.33
C PRO A 33 11.00 -19.57 0.55
N VAL A 34 10.06 -19.78 1.48
CA VAL A 34 9.02 -18.80 1.80
C VAL A 34 9.64 -17.49 2.30
N ILE A 35 10.55 -17.56 3.27
CA ILE A 35 11.24 -16.36 3.79
C ILE A 35 12.02 -15.66 2.68
N VAL A 36 12.71 -16.42 1.83
CA VAL A 36 13.45 -15.85 0.68
C VAL A 36 12.51 -15.10 -0.27
N LEU A 37 11.36 -15.67 -0.59
CA LEU A 37 10.36 -15.01 -1.44
C LEU A 37 9.82 -13.73 -0.78
N THR A 38 9.56 -13.75 0.52
CA THR A 38 9.11 -12.57 1.27
C THR A 38 10.16 -11.47 1.23
N LEU A 39 11.45 -11.81 1.42
CA LEU A 39 12.55 -10.83 1.31
C LEU A 39 12.64 -10.23 -0.10
N ILE A 40 12.52 -11.06 -1.15
CA ILE A 40 12.51 -10.58 -2.53
C ILE A 40 11.34 -9.63 -2.76
N ALA A 41 10.13 -9.98 -2.30
CA ALA A 41 8.96 -9.12 -2.43
C ALA A 41 9.16 -7.78 -1.72
N LEU A 42 9.72 -7.77 -0.51
CA LEU A 42 10.05 -6.55 0.22
C LEU A 42 11.08 -5.69 -0.51
N LEU A 43 12.10 -6.31 -1.12
CA LEU A 43 13.08 -5.60 -1.94
C LEU A 43 12.44 -4.96 -3.18
N VAL A 44 11.57 -5.69 -3.88
CA VAL A 44 10.84 -5.19 -5.06
C VAL A 44 9.94 -4.01 -4.68
N VAL A 45 9.20 -4.14 -3.58
CA VAL A 45 8.36 -3.05 -3.06
C VAL A 45 9.21 -1.84 -2.72
N ARG A 46 10.32 -2.03 -2.00
CA ARG A 46 11.25 -0.96 -1.64
C ARG A 46 11.83 -0.25 -2.86
N ALA A 47 12.22 -1.01 -3.89
CA ALA A 47 12.70 -0.45 -5.15
C ALA A 47 11.60 0.36 -5.88
N SER A 48 10.34 -0.06 -5.74
CA SER A 48 9.17 0.58 -6.36
C SER A 48 8.71 1.86 -5.63
N GLU A 49 9.09 2.06 -4.36
CA GLU A 49 8.73 3.27 -3.61
C GLU A 49 9.35 4.55 -4.21
N ALA A 50 10.59 4.47 -4.72
CA ALA A 50 11.29 5.63 -5.30
C ALA A 50 10.61 6.17 -6.59
N PRO A 51 10.26 5.36 -7.59
CA PRO A 51 9.52 5.84 -8.75
C PRO A 51 8.08 6.26 -8.39
N ARG A 52 7.43 5.61 -7.42
CA ARG A 52 6.10 6.03 -6.96
C ARG A 52 6.13 7.44 -6.36
N ARG A 53 7.11 7.76 -5.52
CA ARG A 53 7.29 9.12 -4.98
C ARG A 53 7.50 10.15 -6.08
N LYS A 54 8.34 9.84 -7.08
CA LYS A 54 8.53 10.74 -8.24
C LYS A 54 7.22 10.97 -9.01
N LEU A 55 6.40 9.95 -9.20
CA LEU A 55 5.10 10.09 -9.86
C LEU A 55 4.09 10.88 -9.02
N GLU A 56 4.11 10.72 -7.69
CA GLU A 56 3.31 11.53 -6.76
C GLU A 56 3.72 13.01 -6.81
N GLU A 57 5.02 13.30 -6.84
CA GLU A 57 5.55 14.66 -7.00
C GLU A 57 5.12 15.29 -8.35
N HIS A 58 5.13 14.51 -9.44
CA HIS A 58 4.65 14.97 -10.76
C HIS A 58 3.14 15.16 -10.83
N ARG A 59 2.37 14.40 -10.03
CA ARG A 59 0.93 14.59 -9.91
C ARG A 59 0.61 15.83 -9.09
N ALA A 60 1.34 16.05 -8.00
CA ALA A 60 1.21 17.25 -7.18
C ALA A 60 1.59 18.53 -7.94
N SER A 61 2.58 18.49 -8.84
CA SER A 61 2.97 19.65 -9.65
C SER A 61 2.03 19.95 -10.83
N ARG A 62 1.24 18.98 -11.30
CA ARG A 62 0.19 19.19 -12.32
C ARG A 62 -1.18 19.50 -11.75
N TRP A 63 -1.42 19.22 -10.47
CA TRP A 63 -2.71 19.46 -9.84
C TRP A 63 -2.80 20.92 -9.42
N ASP A 64 -3.32 21.75 -10.33
CA ASP A 64 -3.64 23.16 -10.09
C ASP A 64 -4.80 23.25 -9.07
N PRO A 65 -4.60 23.83 -7.87
CA PRO A 65 -5.65 24.00 -6.88
C PRO A 65 -6.78 24.95 -7.36
N ASP A 66 -6.53 25.80 -8.36
CA ASP A 66 -7.54 26.68 -8.97
C ASP A 66 -8.29 26.01 -10.14
N ALA A 67 -7.79 24.86 -10.62
CA ALA A 67 -8.54 23.95 -11.51
C ALA A 67 -9.44 22.98 -10.74
N ALA A 68 -9.61 23.17 -9.42
CA ALA A 68 -10.77 22.68 -8.71
C ALA A 68 -12.01 23.40 -9.25
N LEU A 69 -12.50 22.95 -10.40
CA LEU A 69 -13.78 23.36 -10.95
C LEU A 69 -14.82 23.36 -9.81
N PRO A 70 -15.44 24.51 -9.50
CA PRO A 70 -16.56 24.57 -8.57
C PRO A 70 -17.78 23.95 -9.27
N GLY A 71 -17.76 22.64 -9.33
CA GLY A 71 -18.70 21.77 -10.05
C GLY A 71 -18.31 20.36 -9.65
N GLY A 72 -18.57 19.98 -8.40
CA GLY A 72 -19.92 19.62 -8.04
C GLY A 72 -20.02 18.12 -8.27
N LEU A 73 -19.86 17.39 -7.18
CA LEU A 73 -20.06 15.95 -7.02
C LEU A 73 -21.32 15.49 -7.77
N MET A 74 -21.26 15.17 -9.07
CA MET A 74 -22.41 14.79 -9.87
C MET A 74 -22.09 13.83 -11.03
N SER A 75 -21.81 12.58 -10.66
CA SER A 75 -22.68 11.51 -11.18
C SER A 75 -24.13 11.98 -10.97
N GLY A 76 -24.95 12.15 -12.00
CA GLY A 76 -26.23 12.89 -11.94
C GLY A 76 -27.26 12.40 -10.89
N PHE A 77 -27.06 12.73 -9.61
CA PHE A 77 -27.81 12.21 -8.45
C PHE A 77 -28.22 13.27 -7.40
N PHE A 78 -27.93 14.55 -7.58
CA PHE A 78 -28.13 15.65 -6.65
C PHE A 78 -28.41 16.89 -7.47
N GLU A 79 -29.70 17.09 -7.76
CA GLU A 79 -30.21 18.42 -8.08
C GLU A 79 -29.90 19.37 -6.93
N VAL A 80 -29.04 20.35 -7.19
CA VAL A 80 -28.94 21.53 -6.32
C VAL A 80 -30.20 22.36 -6.58
N SER A 81 -31.16 22.28 -5.65
CA SER A 81 -32.32 23.15 -5.66
C SER A 81 -31.87 24.61 -5.60
N ARG A 82 -32.10 25.36 -6.69
CA ARG A 82 -31.89 26.81 -6.70
C ARG A 82 -32.94 27.45 -5.79
N GLN A 83 -32.55 27.76 -4.55
CA GLN A 83 -33.35 28.61 -3.69
C GLN A 83 -33.24 30.05 -4.21
N ARG A 84 -34.34 30.49 -4.81
CA ARG A 84 -34.54 31.80 -5.43
C ARG A 84 -34.50 32.88 -4.33
N PRO A 85 -33.71 33.97 -4.45
CA PRO A 85 -33.83 35.08 -3.54
C PRO A 85 -35.14 35.81 -3.83
N ARG A 86 -35.95 35.99 -2.79
CA ARG A 86 -37.12 36.88 -2.76
C ARG A 86 -37.30 37.39 -1.33
N PRO A 87 -37.92 38.55 -1.13
CA PRO A 87 -37.92 39.79 -1.93
C PRO A 87 -36.95 40.85 -1.39
#